data_AF-A0A8S7IA61-F1
#
_entry.id   AF-A0A8S7IA61-F1
#
_cell.length_a   1.000
_cell.length_b   1.000
_cell.length_c   1.000
_cell.angle_alpha   90.00
_cell.angle_beta   90.00
_cell.angle_gamma   90.00
#
_symmetry.space_group_name_H-M   'P 1'
#
loop_
_entity.id
_entity.type
_entity.pdbx_description
1 polymer ?
#
loop_
_entity_poly.entity_id
_entity_poly.type
_entity_poly.pdbx_seq_one_letter_code
_entity_poly.pdbx_strand_id
1 'polypeptide(L)'
;MSVVISGALIDGAGIPMSGCHIILKSRVNTSEVVMRTVADVVTGNCGEYCFEAQTGKYCVYLKQDWRDEYCVGDIAVYDDSKPGTLNDFLTALDEGDLKPDVVKRFEEMVAQAQQGAETATESERQAGQHADAAARAKEEVKKLAEGVQQNADAVAEGKQQAENLASRVEDTAAEVRQDAEAAKKAASDAEHVREDIDTALSATLKTANRLSELADEGEEAQQESRDNLGLKSAATMTPQSD
;
A
#
# COMPACT_ATOMS: atom_id res chain seq x y z
N MET A 1 23.64 57.35 9.63
CA MET A 1 24.75 56.66 10.29
C MET A 1 26.05 57.17 9.68
N SER A 2 27.12 57.28 10.46
CA SER A 2 28.42 57.75 9.97
C SER A 2 29.48 56.65 9.92
N VAL A 3 30.40 56.78 8.98
CA VAL A 3 31.58 55.94 8.83
C VAL A 3 32.82 56.81 8.93
N VAL A 4 33.80 56.34 9.69
CA VAL A 4 35.08 57.05 9.87
C VAL A 4 35.94 56.86 8.63
N ILE A 5 36.29 57.97 7.98
CA ILE A 5 37.26 58.02 6.89
C ILE A 5 38.53 58.66 7.43
N SER A 6 39.61 57.88 7.48
CA SER A 6 40.86 58.31 8.10
C SER A 6 42.07 57.67 7.43
N GLY A 7 43.19 58.39 7.42
CA GLY A 7 44.42 57.95 6.80
C GLY A 7 45.42 59.08 6.62
N ALA A 8 46.40 58.87 5.74
CA ALA A 8 47.34 59.90 5.30
C ALA A 8 47.16 60.14 3.80
N LEU A 9 47.02 61.41 3.43
CA LEU A 9 46.91 61.84 2.05
C LEU A 9 48.31 62.07 1.49
N ILE A 10 48.67 61.27 0.49
CA ILE A 10 49.99 61.30 -0.16
C ILE A 10 49.83 61.60 -1.64
N ASP A 11 50.81 62.26 -2.23
CA ASP A 11 50.84 62.51 -3.67
C ASP A 11 51.36 61.30 -4.47
N GLY A 12 51.43 61.42 -5.80
CA GLY A 12 51.92 60.36 -6.68
C GLY A 12 53.41 60.01 -6.50
N ALA A 13 54.16 60.81 -5.76
CA ALA A 13 55.55 60.54 -5.37
C ALA A 13 55.65 59.93 -3.95
N GLY A 14 54.52 59.73 -3.27
CA GLY A 14 54.46 59.24 -1.89
C GLY A 14 54.78 60.31 -0.84
N ILE A 15 54.78 61.59 -1.22
CA ILE A 15 55.05 62.71 -0.31
C ILE A 15 53.74 63.10 0.39
N PRO A 16 53.73 63.26 1.73
CA PRO A 16 52.55 63.71 2.45
C PRO A 16 52.05 65.10 2.00
N MET A 17 50.76 65.18 1.68
CA MET A 17 50.10 66.43 1.32
C MET A 17 49.60 67.13 2.58
N SER A 18 50.48 67.91 3.21
CA SER A 18 50.16 68.73 4.39
C SER A 18 49.30 69.94 4.04
N GLY A 19 48.35 70.30 4.91
CA GLY A 19 47.50 71.50 4.75
C GLY A 19 46.54 71.45 3.56
N CYS A 20 46.31 70.26 3.00
CA CYS A 20 45.39 70.04 1.90
C CYS A 20 43.95 69.95 2.43
N HIS A 21 43.02 70.65 1.79
CA HIS A 21 41.60 70.58 2.09
C HIS A 21 40.96 69.41 1.33
N ILE A 22 40.35 68.48 2.07
CA ILE A 22 39.49 67.40 1.57
C ILE A 22 38.05 67.89 1.69
N ILE A 23 37.42 68.13 0.55
CA ILE A 23 36.10 68.74 0.46
C ILE A 23 35.10 67.73 -0.08
N LEU A 24 34.11 67.34 0.72
CA LEU A 24 33.04 66.43 0.30
C LEU A 24 31.79 67.23 -0.05
N LYS A 25 31.31 67.11 -1.28
CA LYS A 25 30.06 67.74 -1.73
C LYS A 25 29.01 66.66 -1.98
N SER A 26 27.92 66.67 -1.21
CA SER A 26 26.84 65.70 -1.40
C SER A 26 26.17 65.85 -2.77
N ARG A 27 26.01 64.74 -3.50
CA ARG A 27 25.34 64.66 -4.81
C ARG A 27 23.86 64.33 -4.72
N VAL A 28 23.40 63.81 -3.58
CA VAL A 28 22.03 63.32 -3.40
C VAL A 28 21.45 63.83 -2.08
N ASN A 29 20.14 64.07 -2.03
CA ASN A 29 19.46 64.26 -0.75
C ASN A 29 19.33 62.89 -0.07
N THR A 30 19.83 62.77 1.16
CA THR A 30 19.55 61.64 2.05
C THR A 30 18.70 62.11 3.23
N SER A 31 18.27 61.18 4.10
CA SER A 31 17.56 61.55 5.34
C SER A 31 18.41 62.36 6.31
N GLU A 32 19.75 62.32 6.16
CA GLU A 32 20.71 62.95 7.07
C GLU A 32 21.52 64.07 6.41
N VAL A 33 21.68 64.06 5.08
CA VAL A 33 22.50 65.03 4.34
C VAL A 33 21.71 65.63 3.19
N VAL A 34 21.68 66.96 3.14
CA VAL A 34 21.05 67.70 2.04
C VAL A 34 22.06 67.88 0.90
N MET A 35 21.57 67.81 -0.34
CA MET A 35 22.38 68.08 -1.53
C MET A 35 23.08 69.44 -1.39
N ARG A 36 24.35 69.51 -1.80
CA ARG A 36 25.26 70.68 -1.66
C ARG A 36 25.74 71.03 -0.25
N THR A 37 25.47 70.21 0.77
CA THR A 37 26.22 70.33 2.03
C THR A 37 27.69 69.99 1.78
N VAL A 38 28.58 70.79 2.38
CA VAL A 38 30.03 70.70 2.21
C VAL A 38 30.66 70.35 3.55
N ALA A 39 31.42 69.26 3.59
CA ALA A 39 32.39 69.00 4.67
C ALA A 39 33.78 69.38 4.17
N ASP A 40 34.52 70.18 4.93
CA ASP A 40 35.88 70.60 4.61
C ASP A 40 36.81 70.17 5.75
N VAL A 41 37.76 69.31 5.43
CA VAL A 41 38.70 68.70 6.38
C VAL A 41 40.12 68.98 5.92
N VAL A 42 40.90 69.64 6.76
CA VAL A 42 42.30 69.98 6.45
C VAL A 42 43.22 68.89 6.96
N THR A 43 44.16 68.46 6.11
CA THR A 43 45.19 67.49 6.49
C THR A 43 46.26 68.10 7.40
N GLY A 44 46.76 67.31 8.35
CA GLY A 44 47.86 67.71 9.23
C GLY A 44 49.24 67.64 8.57
N ASN A 45 50.30 67.82 9.36
CA ASN A 45 51.67 68.01 8.87
C ASN A 45 52.24 66.80 8.11
N CYS A 46 51.75 65.60 8.41
CA CYS A 46 52.12 64.35 7.75
C CYS A 46 51.00 63.88 6.80
N GLY A 47 50.14 64.80 6.34
CA GLY A 47 49.02 64.50 5.44
C GLY A 47 47.87 63.77 6.13
N GLU A 48 47.89 63.62 7.45
CA GLU A 48 46.89 62.87 8.19
C GLU A 48 45.52 63.56 8.17
N TYR A 49 44.45 62.77 8.04
CA TYR A 49 43.07 63.22 8.14
C TYR A 49 42.23 62.18 8.89
N CYS A 50 41.17 62.64 9.54
CA CYS A 50 40.17 61.80 10.18
C CYS A 50 38.86 62.58 10.27
N PHE A 51 37.79 62.03 9.71
CA PHE A 51 36.46 62.62 9.79
C PHE A 51 35.38 61.55 9.68
N GLU A 52 34.18 61.90 10.12
CA GLU A 52 32.99 61.06 9.97
C GLU A 52 32.19 61.48 8.74
N ALA A 53 31.99 60.55 7.80
CA ALA A 53 31.14 60.74 6.63
C ALA A 53 29.78 60.07 6.88
N GLN A 54 28.69 60.81 6.73
CA GLN A 54 27.33 60.24 6.80
C GLN A 54 27.04 59.40 5.55
N THR A 55 26.08 58.50 5.63
CA THR A 55 25.69 57.67 4.48
C THR A 55 25.13 58.52 3.33
N GLY A 56 25.64 58.29 2.12
CA GLY A 56 25.35 59.10 0.94
C GLY A 56 26.41 59.00 -0.16
N LYS A 57 26.14 59.68 -1.27
CA LYS A 57 27.07 59.79 -2.42
C LYS A 57 27.68 61.18 -2.47
N TYR A 58 29.00 61.25 -2.49
CA TYR A 58 29.76 62.50 -2.44
C TYR A 58 30.70 62.62 -3.63
N CYS A 59 30.82 63.84 -4.15
CA CYS A 59 31.92 64.24 -5.02
C CYS A 59 33.04 64.77 -4.14
N VAL A 60 34.24 64.20 -4.25
CA VAL A 60 35.41 64.57 -3.45
C VAL A 60 36.26 65.55 -4.23
N TYR A 61 36.58 66.68 -3.61
CA TYR A 61 37.49 67.68 -4.14
C TYR A 61 38.70 67.82 -3.22
N LEU A 62 39.87 68.04 -3.81
CA LEU A 62 41.06 68.44 -3.08
C LEU A 62 41.42 69.88 -3.41
N LYS A 63 41.96 70.60 -2.42
CA LYS A 63 42.48 71.95 -2.61
C LYS A 63 43.75 72.17 -1.78
N GLN A 64 44.85 72.51 -2.44
CA GLN A 64 46.13 72.78 -1.81
C GLN A 64 46.45 74.29 -1.86
N ASP A 65 46.57 74.92 -0.69
CA ASP A 65 46.89 76.34 -0.51
C ASP A 65 46.03 77.28 -1.40
N TRP A 66 46.70 78.00 -2.31
CA TRP A 66 46.16 79.02 -3.23
C TRP A 66 45.62 78.45 -4.54
N ARG A 67 45.68 77.12 -4.73
CA ARG A 67 45.21 76.48 -5.95
C ARG A 67 43.68 76.38 -5.94
N ASP A 68 43.12 76.26 -7.14
CA ASP A 68 41.70 75.97 -7.31
C ASP A 68 41.38 74.56 -6.81
N GLU A 69 40.14 74.37 -6.35
CA GLU A 69 39.62 73.05 -6.03
C GLU A 69 39.55 72.17 -7.29
N TYR A 70 39.94 70.90 -7.17
CA TYR A 70 39.83 69.93 -8.26
C TYR A 70 39.17 68.63 -7.78
N CYS A 71 38.30 68.08 -8.63
CA CYS A 71 37.60 66.83 -8.35
C CYS A 71 38.57 65.65 -8.47
N VAL A 72 38.61 64.79 -7.45
CA VAL A 72 39.43 63.56 -7.44
C VAL A 72 38.62 62.29 -7.64
N GLY A 73 37.29 62.37 -7.55
CA GLY A 73 36.40 61.26 -7.82
C GLY A 73 35.13 61.32 -6.98
N ASP A 74 34.29 60.31 -7.17
CA ASP A 74 33.09 60.11 -6.39
C ASP A 74 33.31 58.99 -5.38
N ILE A 75 32.67 59.12 -4.22
CA ILE A 75 32.63 58.06 -3.21
C ILE A 75 31.19 57.78 -2.81
N ALA A 76 30.92 56.52 -2.47
CA ALA A 76 29.65 56.08 -1.88
C ALA A 76 29.91 55.56 -0.46
N VAL A 77 29.13 56.05 0.50
CA VAL A 77 29.15 55.60 1.90
C VAL A 77 27.81 54.93 2.19
N TYR A 78 27.85 53.61 2.44
CA TYR A 78 26.69 52.79 2.78
C TYR A 78 26.64 52.48 4.28
N ASP A 79 25.48 52.01 4.77
CA ASP A 79 25.29 51.70 6.19
C ASP A 79 26.22 50.59 6.71
N ASP A 80 26.64 49.67 5.83
CA ASP A 80 27.56 48.57 6.11
C ASP A 80 29.02 48.87 5.71
N SER A 81 29.30 50.09 5.25
CA SER A 81 30.65 50.49 4.87
C SER A 81 31.58 50.47 6.07
N LYS A 82 32.76 49.86 5.90
CA LYS A 82 33.78 49.76 6.94
C LYS A 82 34.62 51.04 6.97
N PRO A 83 35.12 51.47 8.16
CA PRO A 83 36.11 52.53 8.24
C PRO A 83 37.34 52.23 7.36
N GLY A 84 37.87 53.25 6.70
CA GLY A 84 38.95 53.11 5.73
C GLY A 84 39.56 54.44 5.31
N THR A 85 40.50 54.40 4.38
CA THR A 85 41.13 55.60 3.81
C THR A 85 40.25 56.19 2.71
N LEU A 86 40.40 57.50 2.44
CA LEU A 86 39.73 58.17 1.32
C LEU A 86 39.97 57.45 -0.01
N ASN A 87 41.17 56.89 -0.22
CA ASN A 87 41.48 56.14 -1.43
C ASN A 87 40.73 54.80 -1.51
N ASP A 88 40.50 54.14 -0.36
CA ASP A 88 39.68 52.91 -0.31
C ASP A 88 38.26 53.20 -0.77
N PHE A 89 37.71 54.36 -0.40
CA PHE A 89 36.38 54.80 -0.85
C PHE A 89 36.35 55.29 -2.31
N LEU A 90 37.43 55.91 -2.80
CA LEU A 90 37.55 56.35 -4.21
C LEU A 90 37.77 55.19 -5.19
N THR A 91 38.25 54.05 -4.69
CA THR A 91 38.50 52.84 -5.49
C THR A 91 37.46 51.75 -5.25
N ALA A 92 36.56 51.95 -4.29
CA ALA A 92 35.44 51.06 -4.03
C ALA A 92 34.46 51.08 -5.21
N LEU A 93 33.98 49.89 -5.60
CA LEU A 93 32.93 49.73 -6.60
C LEU A 93 31.59 50.20 -6.02
N ASP A 94 30.87 51.04 -6.77
CA ASP A 94 29.48 51.44 -6.50
C ASP A 94 28.51 50.52 -7.26
N GLU A 95 27.25 50.46 -6.83
CA GLU A 95 26.14 49.83 -7.54
C GLU A 95 26.04 50.28 -9.01
N GLY A 96 26.41 51.53 -9.29
CA GLY A 96 26.47 52.10 -10.64
C GLY A 96 27.57 51.52 -11.54
N ASP A 97 28.60 50.89 -10.96
CA ASP A 97 29.68 50.24 -11.71
C ASP A 97 29.29 48.83 -12.19
N LEU A 98 28.19 48.29 -11.66
CA LEU A 98 27.64 47.02 -12.11
C LEU A 98 26.96 47.18 -13.47
N LYS A 99 27.45 46.45 -14.47
CA LYS A 99 26.80 46.40 -15.78
C LYS A 99 25.40 45.78 -15.65
N PRO A 100 24.34 46.40 -16.20
CA PRO A 100 22.98 45.87 -16.12
C PRO A 100 22.85 44.40 -16.56
N ASP A 101 23.61 44.00 -17.58
CA ASP A 101 23.61 42.61 -18.09
C ASP A 101 24.12 41.59 -17.06
N VAL A 102 25.05 41.99 -16.17
CA VAL A 102 25.60 41.11 -15.13
C VAL A 102 24.58 40.91 -14.02
N VAL A 103 23.91 41.99 -13.61
CA VAL A 103 22.83 41.93 -12.61
C VAL A 103 21.70 41.04 -13.11
N LYS A 104 21.26 41.23 -14.37
CA LYS A 104 20.21 40.41 -14.97
C LYS A 104 20.56 38.92 -15.00
N ARG A 105 21.79 38.56 -15.39
CA ARG A 105 22.26 37.17 -15.39
C ARG A 105 22.29 36.57 -13.98
N PHE A 106 22.65 37.38 -12.98
CA PHE A 106 22.63 36.95 -11.59
C PHE A 106 21.20 36.69 -11.11
N GLU A 107 20.25 37.59 -11.40
CA GLU A 107 18.84 37.40 -11.09
C GLU A 107 18.26 36.15 -11.77
N GLU A 108 18.56 35.92 -13.05
CA GLU A 108 18.16 34.72 -13.78
C GLU A 108 18.73 33.44 -13.14
N MET A 109 20.00 33.46 -12.70
CA MET A 109 20.63 32.34 -12.01
C MET A 109 19.96 32.07 -10.65
N VAL A 110 19.63 33.11 -9.89
CA VAL A 110 18.91 32.97 -8.61
C VAL A 110 17.52 32.38 -8.84
N ALA A 111 16.79 32.85 -9.85
CA ALA A 111 15.47 32.30 -10.21
C ALA A 111 15.56 30.82 -10.61
N GLN A 112 16.56 30.45 -11.42
CA GLN A 112 16.80 29.05 -11.79
C GLN A 112 17.14 28.18 -10.57
N ALA A 113 17.95 28.69 -9.63
CA ALA A 113 18.28 27.97 -8.41
C ALA A 113 17.03 27.74 -7.52
N GLN A 114 16.17 28.75 -7.40
CA GLN A 114 14.89 28.63 -6.67
C GLN A 114 13.97 27.60 -7.32
N GLN A 115 13.77 27.68 -8.64
CA GLN A 115 12.97 26.71 -9.39
C GLN A 115 13.54 25.27 -9.26
N GLY A 116 14.87 25.14 -9.27
CA GLY A 116 15.54 23.86 -9.04
C GLY A 116 15.25 23.30 -7.64
N ALA A 117 15.28 24.14 -6.61
CA ALA A 117 14.97 23.75 -5.24
C ALA A 117 13.50 23.33 -5.05
N GLU A 118 12.56 24.05 -5.68
CA GLU A 118 11.13 23.68 -5.69
C GLU A 118 10.91 22.32 -6.36
N THR A 119 11.53 22.11 -7.52
CA THR A 119 11.44 20.84 -8.25
C THR A 119 12.03 19.68 -7.44
N ALA A 120 13.15 19.92 -6.74
CA ALA A 120 13.76 18.92 -5.87
C ALA A 120 12.85 18.57 -4.67
N THR A 121 12.22 19.57 -4.06
CA THR A 121 11.27 19.37 -2.95
C THR A 121 10.05 18.56 -3.40
N GLU A 122 9.52 18.86 -4.59
CA GLU A 122 8.41 18.12 -5.18
C GLU A 122 8.82 16.68 -5.52
N SER A 123 10.03 16.48 -6.04
CA SER A 123 10.56 15.14 -6.33
C SER A 123 10.75 14.30 -5.07
N GLU A 124 11.25 14.90 -3.98
CA GLU A 124 11.35 14.26 -2.66
C GLU A 124 9.97 13.83 -2.14
N ARG A 125 8.98 14.72 -2.24
CA ARG A 125 7.60 14.43 -1.84
C ARG A 125 7.01 13.24 -2.61
N GLN A 126 7.22 13.20 -3.94
CA GLN A 126 6.77 12.09 -4.77
C GLN A 126 7.50 10.79 -4.42
N ALA A 127 8.82 10.84 -4.18
CA ALA A 127 9.60 9.69 -3.75
C ALA A 127 9.08 9.12 -2.41
N GLY A 128 8.72 9.99 -1.45
CA GLY A 128 8.07 9.59 -0.20
C GLY A 128 6.74 8.87 -0.43
N GLN A 129 5.89 9.40 -1.32
CA GLN A 129 4.62 8.75 -1.67
C GLN A 129 4.82 7.38 -2.33
N HIS A 130 5.83 7.23 -3.18
CA HIS A 130 6.16 5.94 -3.80
C HIS A 130 6.70 4.94 -2.77
N ALA A 131 7.51 5.39 -1.80
CA ALA A 131 7.98 4.56 -0.71
C ALA A 131 6.82 4.05 0.17
N ASP A 132 5.87 4.92 0.51
CA ASP A 132 4.66 4.55 1.25
C ASP A 132 3.79 3.56 0.46
N ALA A 133 3.61 3.79 -0.84
CA ALA A 133 2.87 2.88 -1.71
C ALA A 133 3.54 1.51 -1.79
N ALA A 134 4.88 1.45 -1.90
CA ALA A 134 5.63 0.21 -1.88
C ALA A 134 5.52 -0.53 -0.54
N ALA A 135 5.54 0.20 0.58
CA ALA A 135 5.34 -0.38 1.91
C ALA A 135 3.94 -0.99 2.07
N ARG A 136 2.89 -0.31 1.58
CA ARG A 136 1.52 -0.84 1.55
C ARG A 136 1.40 -2.08 0.67
N ALA A 137 1.95 -2.03 -0.54
CA ALA A 137 1.96 -3.17 -1.45
C ALA A 137 2.64 -4.40 -0.83
N LYS A 138 3.74 -4.21 -0.10
CA LYS A 138 4.41 -5.29 0.64
C LYS A 138 3.48 -5.93 1.68
N GLU A 139 2.74 -5.13 2.43
CA GLU A 139 1.80 -5.62 3.44
C GLU A 139 0.61 -6.36 2.81
N GLU A 140 0.08 -5.85 1.69
CA GLU A 140 -0.97 -6.54 0.92
C GLU A 140 -0.49 -7.88 0.37
N VAL A 141 0.72 -7.94 -0.17
CA VAL A 141 1.35 -9.20 -0.63
C VAL A 141 1.50 -10.19 0.52
N LYS A 142 1.88 -9.72 1.71
CA LYS A 142 1.97 -10.59 2.90
C LYS A 142 0.61 -11.17 3.28
N LYS A 143 -0.44 -10.35 3.33
CA LYS A 143 -1.81 -10.81 3.59
C LYS A 143 -2.30 -11.79 2.53
N LEU A 144 -1.99 -11.52 1.26
CA LEU A 144 -2.32 -12.44 0.18
C LEU A 144 -1.60 -13.79 0.34
N ALA A 145 -0.32 -13.78 0.71
CA ALA A 145 0.43 -15.00 0.97
C ALA A 145 -0.17 -15.81 2.14
N GLU A 146 -0.57 -15.14 3.22
CA GLU A 146 -1.28 -15.77 4.35
C GLU A 146 -2.62 -16.40 3.90
N GLY A 147 -3.39 -15.70 3.07
CA GLY A 147 -4.64 -16.22 2.51
C GLY A 147 -4.42 -17.42 1.57
N VAL A 148 -3.36 -17.40 0.75
CA VAL A 148 -2.98 -18.54 -0.09
C VAL A 148 -2.61 -19.75 0.76
N GLN A 149 -1.89 -19.55 1.86
CA GLN A 149 -1.54 -20.64 2.78
C GLN A 149 -2.80 -21.24 3.42
N GLN A 150 -3.71 -20.41 3.93
CA GLN A 150 -4.98 -20.89 4.50
C GLN A 150 -5.81 -21.68 3.49
N ASN A 151 -5.86 -21.23 2.24
CA ASN A 151 -6.54 -21.97 1.18
C ASN A 151 -5.85 -23.31 0.88
N ALA A 152 -4.52 -23.36 0.87
CA ALA A 152 -3.77 -24.59 0.68
C ALA A 152 -4.06 -25.60 1.81
N ASP A 153 -4.12 -25.13 3.05
CA ASP A 153 -4.44 -25.95 4.22
C ASP A 153 -5.89 -26.49 4.11
N ALA A 154 -6.86 -25.63 3.76
CA ALA A 154 -8.25 -26.05 3.55
C ALA A 154 -8.39 -27.09 2.42
N VAL A 155 -7.63 -26.96 1.33
CA VAL A 155 -7.59 -27.95 0.25
C VAL A 155 -6.99 -29.28 0.73
N ALA A 156 -5.94 -29.24 1.55
CA ALA A 156 -5.33 -30.43 2.12
C ALA A 156 -6.31 -31.17 3.05
N GLU A 157 -7.03 -30.43 3.91
CA GLU A 157 -8.09 -30.99 4.75
C GLU A 157 -9.23 -31.58 3.92
N GLY A 158 -9.70 -30.86 2.89
CA GLY A 158 -10.74 -31.34 1.98
C GLY A 158 -10.33 -32.62 1.25
N LYS A 159 -9.05 -32.74 0.86
CA LYS A 159 -8.51 -33.97 0.28
C LYS A 159 -8.58 -35.14 1.27
N GLN A 160 -8.15 -34.94 2.51
CA GLN A 160 -8.21 -35.99 3.55
C GLN A 160 -9.65 -36.43 3.83
N GLN A 161 -10.59 -35.49 3.86
CA GLN A 161 -12.01 -35.80 4.03
C GLN A 161 -12.56 -36.62 2.84
N ALA A 162 -12.17 -36.26 1.61
CA ALA A 162 -12.57 -37.01 0.42
C ALA A 162 -12.01 -38.43 0.41
N GLU A 163 -10.75 -38.62 0.81
CA GLU A 163 -10.14 -39.95 0.95
C GLU A 163 -10.86 -40.79 2.01
N ASN A 164 -11.16 -40.22 3.18
CA ASN A 164 -11.91 -40.91 4.23
C ASN A 164 -13.33 -41.28 3.77
N LEU A 165 -14.00 -40.40 3.02
CA LEU A 165 -15.33 -40.67 2.47
C LEU A 165 -15.26 -41.79 1.43
N ALA A 166 -14.25 -41.82 0.57
CA ALA A 166 -14.04 -42.87 -0.40
C ALA A 166 -13.89 -44.25 0.28
N SER A 167 -13.06 -44.35 1.33
CA SER A 167 -12.93 -45.59 2.11
C SER A 167 -14.26 -46.03 2.73
N ARG A 168 -15.02 -45.10 3.32
CA ARG A 168 -16.34 -45.44 3.88
C ARG A 168 -17.32 -45.91 2.81
N VAL A 169 -17.27 -45.35 1.61
CA VAL A 169 -18.12 -45.79 0.50
C VAL A 169 -17.71 -47.20 0.06
N GLU A 170 -16.42 -47.52 0.02
CA GLU A 170 -15.94 -48.88 -0.27
C GLU A 170 -16.42 -49.90 0.77
N ASP A 171 -16.32 -49.56 2.07
CA ASP A 171 -16.82 -50.39 3.17
C ASP A 171 -18.33 -50.64 3.04
N THR A 172 -19.12 -49.57 2.90
CA THR A 172 -20.58 -49.69 2.71
C THR A 172 -20.91 -50.51 1.46
N ALA A 173 -20.17 -50.35 0.37
CA ALA A 173 -20.38 -51.14 -0.85
C ALA A 173 -20.03 -52.62 -0.66
N ALA A 174 -19.11 -52.96 0.25
CA ALA A 174 -18.83 -54.33 0.64
C ALA A 174 -19.98 -54.92 1.49
N GLU A 175 -20.49 -54.16 2.47
CA GLU A 175 -21.65 -54.54 3.29
C GLU A 175 -22.89 -54.81 2.43
N VAL A 176 -23.24 -53.88 1.53
CA VAL A 176 -24.37 -54.03 0.62
C VAL A 176 -24.23 -55.28 -0.27
N ARG A 177 -23.01 -55.61 -0.72
CA ARG A 177 -22.76 -56.85 -1.49
C ARG A 177 -23.01 -58.09 -0.64
N GLN A 178 -22.57 -58.08 0.61
CA GLN A 178 -22.80 -59.19 1.53
C GLN A 178 -24.29 -59.38 1.83
N ASP A 179 -25.01 -58.29 2.09
CA ASP A 179 -26.45 -58.31 2.31
C ASP A 179 -27.22 -58.80 1.08
N ALA A 180 -26.81 -58.40 -0.12
CA ALA A 180 -27.40 -58.87 -1.37
C ALA A 180 -27.21 -60.39 -1.56
N GLU A 181 -26.02 -60.93 -1.27
CA GLU A 181 -25.79 -62.38 -1.32
C GLU A 181 -26.58 -63.12 -0.25
N ALA A 182 -26.68 -62.57 0.96
CA ALA A 182 -27.51 -63.13 2.03
C ALA A 182 -28.99 -63.17 1.64
N ALA A 183 -29.51 -62.10 1.04
CA ALA A 183 -30.88 -62.03 0.53
C ALA A 183 -31.12 -63.04 -0.60
N LYS A 184 -30.17 -63.19 -1.53
CA LYS A 184 -30.24 -64.19 -2.60
C LYS A 184 -30.30 -65.61 -2.07
N LYS A 185 -29.48 -65.93 -1.06
CA LYS A 185 -29.52 -67.23 -0.39
C LYS A 185 -30.86 -67.47 0.30
N ALA A 186 -31.35 -66.50 1.05
CA ALA A 186 -32.65 -66.58 1.72
C ALA A 186 -33.81 -66.79 0.72
N ALA A 187 -33.75 -66.14 -0.45
CA ALA A 187 -34.71 -66.35 -1.52
C ALA A 187 -34.67 -67.79 -2.06
N SER A 188 -33.47 -68.34 -2.31
CA SER A 188 -33.31 -69.74 -2.74
C SER A 188 -33.80 -70.74 -1.70
N ASP A 189 -33.51 -70.50 -0.42
CA ASP A 189 -33.99 -71.34 0.69
C ASP A 189 -35.53 -71.32 0.74
N ALA A 190 -36.16 -70.15 0.54
CA ALA A 190 -37.62 -70.02 0.48
C ALA A 190 -38.24 -70.72 -0.73
N GLU A 191 -37.58 -70.71 -1.89
CA GLU A 191 -38.02 -71.47 -3.08
C GLU A 191 -38.02 -72.97 -2.83
N HIS A 192 -36.96 -73.51 -2.21
CA HIS A 192 -36.89 -74.92 -1.82
C HIS A 192 -37.99 -75.30 -0.85
N VAL A 193 -38.23 -74.49 0.18
CA VAL A 193 -39.33 -74.74 1.13
C VAL A 193 -40.69 -74.78 0.42
N ARG A 194 -40.92 -73.90 -0.57
CA ARG A 194 -42.13 -73.92 -1.38
C ARG A 194 -42.27 -75.23 -2.17
N GLU A 195 -41.21 -75.70 -2.82
CA GLU A 195 -41.21 -76.97 -3.56
C GLU A 195 -41.47 -78.19 -2.66
N ASP A 196 -40.88 -78.20 -1.46
CA ASP A 196 -41.11 -79.23 -0.45
C ASP A 196 -42.58 -79.24 0.00
N ILE A 197 -43.17 -78.05 0.23
CA ILE A 197 -44.59 -77.89 0.56
C ILE A 197 -45.48 -78.41 -0.59
N ASP A 198 -45.20 -78.04 -1.83
CA ASP A 198 -45.97 -78.51 -3.00
C ASP A 198 -45.91 -80.04 -3.13
N THR A 199 -44.74 -80.62 -2.89
CA THR A 199 -44.53 -82.07 -2.89
C THR A 199 -45.34 -82.74 -1.76
N ALA A 200 -45.27 -82.20 -0.54
CA ALA A 200 -46.02 -82.71 0.60
C ALA A 200 -47.54 -82.60 0.38
N LEU A 201 -48.01 -81.50 -0.19
CA LEU A 201 -49.42 -81.30 -0.53
C LEU A 201 -49.88 -82.32 -1.57
N SER A 202 -49.10 -82.56 -2.63
CA SER A 202 -49.40 -83.58 -3.63
C SER A 202 -49.49 -84.99 -3.04
N ALA A 203 -48.57 -85.35 -2.15
CA ALA A 203 -48.60 -86.62 -1.44
C ALA A 203 -49.84 -86.75 -0.53
N THR A 204 -50.20 -85.67 0.16
CA THR A 204 -51.39 -85.60 1.01
C THR A 204 -52.67 -85.76 0.19
N LEU A 205 -52.78 -85.09 -0.96
CA LEU A 205 -53.92 -85.23 -1.88
C LEU A 205 -54.05 -86.67 -2.42
N LYS A 206 -52.95 -87.31 -2.81
CA LYS A 206 -52.97 -88.73 -3.22
C LYS A 206 -53.46 -89.64 -2.10
N THR A 207 -53.02 -89.39 -0.87
CA THR A 207 -53.44 -90.17 0.30
C THR A 207 -54.92 -89.96 0.60
N ALA A 208 -55.40 -88.72 0.54
CA ALA A 208 -56.82 -88.39 0.69
C ALA A 208 -57.68 -89.10 -0.37
N ASN A 209 -57.24 -89.08 -1.64
CA ASN A 209 -57.95 -89.78 -2.72
C ASN A 209 -58.02 -91.29 -2.47
N ARG A 210 -56.92 -91.94 -2.07
CA ARG A 210 -56.92 -93.37 -1.70
C ARG A 210 -57.83 -93.70 -0.53
N LEU A 211 -57.89 -92.82 0.47
CA LEU A 211 -58.81 -93.00 1.60
C LEU A 211 -60.27 -92.89 1.16
N SER A 212 -60.57 -91.99 0.20
CA SER A 212 -61.90 -91.91 -0.41
C SER A 212 -62.24 -93.19 -1.18
N GLU A 213 -61.33 -93.68 -2.03
CA GLU A 213 -61.51 -94.94 -2.76
C GLU A 213 -61.73 -96.13 -1.80
N LEU A 214 -60.93 -96.24 -0.74
CA LEU A 214 -61.11 -97.28 0.29
C LEU A 214 -62.44 -97.14 1.06
N ALA A 215 -62.93 -95.92 1.28
CA ALA A 215 -64.22 -95.69 1.92
C ALA A 215 -65.36 -96.16 1.00
N ASP A 216 -65.30 -95.82 -0.28
CA ASP A 216 -66.26 -96.27 -1.29
C ASP A 216 -66.25 -97.81 -1.43
N GLU A 217 -65.07 -98.44 -1.56
CA GLU A 217 -64.90 -99.90 -1.58
C GLU A 217 -65.39 -100.56 -0.28
N GLY A 218 -65.16 -99.92 0.87
CA GLY A 218 -65.64 -100.37 2.16
C GLY A 218 -67.17 -100.36 2.26
N GLU A 219 -67.81 -99.31 1.73
CA GLU A 219 -69.27 -99.20 1.64
C GLU A 219 -69.84 -100.28 0.70
N GLU A 220 -69.21 -100.52 -0.45
CA GLU A 220 -69.57 -101.61 -1.37
C GLU A 220 -69.43 -103.00 -0.72
N ALA A 221 -68.29 -103.28 -0.06
CA ALA A 221 -68.07 -104.55 0.63
C ALA A 221 -69.04 -104.78 1.80
N GLN A 222 -69.40 -103.71 2.52
CA GLN A 222 -70.41 -103.76 3.58
C GLN A 222 -71.80 -104.05 3.01
N GLN A 223 -72.15 -103.43 1.86
CA GLN A 223 -73.40 -103.69 1.16
C GLN A 223 -73.47 -105.13 0.63
N GLU A 224 -72.39 -105.65 0.04
CA GLU A 224 -72.30 -107.04 -0.43
C GLU A 224 -72.40 -108.04 0.73
N SER A 225 -71.79 -107.74 1.88
CA SER A 225 -71.94 -108.54 3.12
C SER A 225 -73.39 -108.57 3.61
N ARG A 226 -74.08 -107.41 3.62
CA ARG A 226 -75.51 -107.31 3.98
C ARG A 226 -76.39 -108.12 3.03
N ASP A 227 -76.07 -108.10 1.74
CA ASP A 227 -76.78 -108.86 0.72
C ASP A 227 -76.58 -110.39 0.88
N ASN A 228 -75.36 -110.84 1.18
CA ASN A 228 -75.04 -112.25 1.44
C ASN A 228 -75.65 -112.79 2.74
N LEU A 229 -75.92 -111.93 3.73
CA LEU A 229 -76.63 -112.27 4.97
C LEU A 229 -78.17 -112.18 4.84
N GLY A 230 -78.70 -111.83 3.67
CA GLY A 230 -80.14 -111.78 3.41
C GLY A 230 -80.87 -110.57 4.01
N LEU A 231 -80.16 -109.50 4.37
CA LEU A 231 -80.68 -108.32 5.07
C LEU A 231 -81.21 -107.23 4.11
N LYS A 232 -81.85 -107.62 3.00
CA LYS A 232 -82.18 -106.70 1.89
C LYS A 232 -83.23 -105.62 2.19
N SER A 233 -83.93 -105.67 3.32
CA SER A 233 -85.00 -104.69 3.61
C SER A 233 -85.23 -104.37 5.10
N ALA A 234 -84.27 -104.62 5.98
CA ALA A 234 -84.38 -104.20 7.38
C ALA A 234 -83.46 -103.01 7.68
N ALA A 235 -84.10 -101.90 8.09
CA ALA A 235 -83.53 -100.65 8.60
C ALA A 235 -83.08 -99.60 7.57
N THR A 236 -84.03 -99.06 6.80
CA THR A 236 -84.08 -97.59 6.66
C THR A 236 -84.76 -97.03 7.91
N MET A 237 -83.99 -96.81 8.97
CA MET A 237 -84.42 -95.93 10.05
C MET A 237 -83.34 -94.87 10.24
N THR A 238 -83.65 -93.66 9.82
CA THR A 238 -83.09 -92.43 10.37
C THR A 238 -83.25 -92.46 11.88
N PRO A 239 -82.20 -92.18 12.67
CA PRO A 239 -82.38 -91.91 14.09
C PRO A 239 -83.08 -90.55 14.24
N GLN A 240 -84.38 -90.60 14.56
CA GLN A 240 -85.06 -89.65 15.46
C GLN A 240 -84.53 -89.93 16.88
N SER A 241 -84.20 -89.02 17.79
CA SER A 241 -84.39 -87.57 18.00
C SER A 241 -83.26 -87.14 19.00
N ASP A 242 -82.94 -85.89 19.35
CA ASP A 242 -83.72 -84.72 19.82
C ASP A 242 -82.96 -83.41 19.52
#